data_AF-A0A6G1WX32-F1
#
_entry.id   AF-A0A6G1WX32-F1
#
_cell.length_a   1.000
_cell.length_b   1.000
_cell.length_c   1.000
_cell.angle_alpha   90.00
_cell.angle_beta   90.00
_cell.angle_gamma   90.00
#
_symmetry.space_group_name_H-M   'P 1'
#
loop_
_entity.id
_entity.type
_entity.pdbx_description
1 polymer ?
#
loop_
_entity_poly.entity_id
_entity_poly.type
_entity_poly.pdbx_seq_one_letter_code
_entity_poly.pdbx_strand_id
1 'polypeptide(L)'
;MNPRALPKPQLMADVAFGIALAVLHIGFFLVLQDIQSEVNTLFLASYALLGLGTLIFYLIFSTNSNLAFMVHTWLFPLFCLLNLFLRWLPRVIVIGCADINAFSGSALIYVLLLFAFFIVQSNLRTRHQPIE
;
A
#
# COMPACT_ATOMS: atom_id res chain seq x y z
N MET A 1 17.56 27.12 -10.49
CA MET A 1 17.00 26.18 -9.50
C MET A 1 17.53 24.79 -9.86
N ASN A 2 18.44 24.24 -9.07
CA ASN A 2 19.02 22.93 -9.36
C ASN A 2 17.96 21.86 -9.04
N PRO A 3 17.58 20.96 -9.96
CA PRO A 3 16.59 19.93 -9.67
C PRO A 3 17.12 19.03 -8.55
N ARG A 4 16.37 18.92 -7.45
CA ARG A 4 16.70 17.98 -6.38
C ARG A 4 16.64 16.58 -6.96
N ALA A 5 17.73 15.82 -6.81
CA ALA A 5 17.77 14.43 -7.25
C ALA A 5 16.71 13.62 -6.49
N LEU A 6 15.97 12.78 -7.21
CA LEU A 6 14.95 11.94 -6.60
C LEU A 6 15.58 10.88 -5.68
N PRO A 7 14.90 10.59 -4.56
CA PRO A 7 15.37 9.60 -3.61
C PRO A 7 15.14 8.18 -4.15
N LYS A 8 16.18 7.65 -4.79
CA LYS A 8 16.24 6.26 -5.29
C LYS A 8 15.79 5.21 -4.26
N PRO A 9 16.12 5.30 -2.95
CA PRO A 9 15.74 4.27 -1.98
C PRO A 9 14.22 4.10 -1.81
N GLN A 10 13.44 5.17 -1.94
CA GLN A 10 11.99 5.09 -1.74
C GLN A 10 11.27 4.51 -2.95
N LEU A 11 11.77 4.82 -4.16
CA LEU A 11 11.30 4.16 -5.37
C LEU A 11 11.58 2.64 -5.31
N MET A 12 12.75 2.23 -4.81
CA MET A 12 13.06 0.81 -4.62
C MET A 12 12.14 0.15 -3.59
N ALA A 13 11.78 0.86 -2.52
CA ALA A 13 10.82 0.36 -1.53
C ALA A 13 9.40 0.23 -2.12
N ASP A 14 8.95 1.18 -2.94
CA ASP A 14 7.66 1.10 -3.65
C ASP A 14 7.62 -0.11 -4.60
N VAL A 15 8.69 -0.35 -5.33
CA VAL A 15 8.80 -1.52 -6.23
C VAL A 15 8.80 -2.83 -5.44
N ALA A 16 9.60 -2.92 -4.37
CA ALA A 16 9.62 -4.09 -3.50
C ALA A 16 8.24 -4.37 -2.90
N PHE A 17 7.52 -3.32 -2.52
CA PHE A 17 6.15 -3.42 -2.02
C PHE A 17 5.17 -3.88 -3.10
N GLY A 18 5.27 -3.36 -4.32
CA GLY A 18 4.48 -3.83 -5.46
C GLY A 18 4.70 -5.32 -5.74
N ILE A 19 5.94 -5.81 -5.65
CA ILE A 19 6.26 -7.24 -5.78
C ILE A 19 5.63 -8.04 -4.64
N ALA A 20 5.71 -7.56 -3.39
CA ALA A 20 5.09 -8.23 -2.26
C ALA A 20 3.55 -8.30 -2.38
N LEU A 21 2.92 -7.24 -2.90
CA LEU A 21 1.49 -7.24 -3.23
C LEU A 21 1.16 -8.28 -4.29
N ALA A 22 2.01 -8.49 -5.29
CA ALA A 22 1.79 -9.50 -6.34
C ALA A 22 1.82 -10.92 -5.76
N VAL A 23 2.81 -11.21 -4.92
CA VAL A 23 2.91 -12.50 -4.22
C VAL A 23 1.69 -12.71 -3.33
N LEU A 24 1.26 -11.68 -2.61
CA LEU A 24 0.09 -11.77 -1.74
C LEU A 24 -1.21 -11.95 -2.53
N HIS A 25 -1.35 -11.29 -3.68
CA HIS A 25 -2.48 -11.46 -4.59
C HIS A 25 -2.60 -12.90 -5.06
N ILE A 26 -1.49 -13.54 -5.45
CA ILE A 26 -1.46 -14.96 -5.84
C ILE A 26 -1.92 -15.84 -4.67
N GLY A 27 -1.43 -15.56 -3.45
CA GLY A 27 -1.86 -16.29 -2.25
C GLY A 27 -3.37 -16.18 -2.00
N PHE A 28 -3.92 -14.96 -2.08
CA PHE A 28 -5.36 -14.73 -1.93
C PHE A 28 -6.15 -15.38 -3.07
N PHE A 29 -5.63 -15.36 -4.30
CA PHE A 29 -6.25 -16.00 -5.45
C PHE A 29 -6.41 -17.51 -5.22
N LEU A 30 -5.40 -18.17 -4.66
CA LEU A 30 -5.43 -19.60 -4.39
C LEU A 30 -6.35 -19.98 -3.21
N VAL A 31 -6.36 -19.16 -2.16
CA VAL A 31 -7.08 -19.45 -0.89
C VAL A 31 -8.55 -19.03 -0.94
N LEU A 32 -8.89 -17.91 -1.58
CA LEU A 32 -10.21 -17.27 -1.50
C LEU A 32 -10.98 -17.38 -2.83
N GLN A 33 -11.11 -18.58 -3.37
CA GLN A 33 -11.69 -18.86 -4.70
C GLN A 33 -13.13 -18.35 -4.87
N ASP A 34 -13.92 -18.31 -3.80
CA ASP A 34 -15.33 -17.90 -3.87
C ASP A 34 -15.51 -16.38 -4.04
N ILE A 35 -14.47 -15.58 -3.78
CA ILE A 35 -14.54 -14.11 -3.76
C ILE A 35 -13.47 -13.45 -4.64
N GLN A 36 -13.10 -14.09 -5.75
CA GLN A 36 -12.02 -13.62 -6.64
C GLN A 36 -12.26 -12.21 -7.20
N SER A 37 -13.50 -11.86 -7.54
CA SER A 37 -13.85 -10.49 -7.96
C SER A 37 -13.41 -9.44 -6.92
N GLU A 38 -13.62 -9.76 -5.64
CA GLU A 38 -13.41 -8.84 -4.54
C GLU A 38 -11.93 -8.78 -4.20
N VAL A 39 -11.24 -9.92 -4.22
CA VAL A 39 -9.77 -9.98 -4.17
C VAL A 39 -9.17 -9.11 -5.28
N ASN A 40 -9.57 -9.30 -6.53
CA ASN A 40 -9.05 -8.51 -7.65
C ASN A 40 -9.32 -7.01 -7.47
N THR A 41 -10.51 -6.64 -7.00
CA THR A 41 -10.86 -5.24 -6.72
C THR A 41 -9.97 -4.64 -5.62
N LEU A 42 -9.69 -5.39 -4.54
CA LEU A 42 -8.81 -4.93 -3.46
C LEU A 42 -7.41 -4.65 -4.00
N PHE A 43 -6.77 -5.63 -4.64
CA PHE A 43 -5.40 -5.50 -5.11
C PHE A 43 -5.26 -4.47 -6.23
N LEU A 44 -6.22 -4.40 -7.15
CA LEU A 44 -6.22 -3.36 -8.19
C LEU A 44 -6.26 -1.96 -7.57
N ALA A 45 -7.10 -1.74 -6.55
CA ALA A 45 -7.15 -0.49 -5.84
C ALA A 45 -5.82 -0.20 -5.11
N SER A 46 -5.19 -1.21 -4.49
CA SER A 46 -3.88 -1.05 -3.83
C SER A 46 -2.79 -0.64 -4.83
N TYR A 47 -2.73 -1.25 -6.01
CA TYR A 47 -1.78 -0.87 -7.06
C TYR A 47 -2.04 0.53 -7.60
N ALA A 48 -3.32 0.88 -7.84
CA ALA A 48 -3.68 2.21 -8.29
C ALA A 48 -3.30 3.28 -7.25
N LEU A 49 -3.54 3.02 -5.97
CA LEU A 49 -3.15 3.90 -4.88
C LEU A 49 -1.63 4.01 -4.75
N LEU A 50 -0.88 2.92 -4.94
CA LEU A 50 0.58 2.93 -4.89
C LEU A 50 1.13 3.80 -6.03
N GLY A 51 0.68 3.55 -7.26
CA GLY A 51 1.10 4.32 -8.43
C GLY A 51 0.73 5.80 -8.33
N LEU A 52 -0.48 6.11 -7.85
CA LEU A 52 -0.93 7.47 -7.61
C LEU A 52 -0.13 8.15 -6.49
N GLY A 53 0.17 7.42 -5.40
CA GLY A 53 1.03 7.89 -4.32
C GLY A 53 2.42 8.26 -4.82
N THR A 54 3.07 7.36 -5.57
CA THR A 54 4.40 7.59 -6.16
C THR A 54 4.37 8.74 -7.17
N LEU A 55 3.31 8.89 -7.96
CA LEU A 55 3.15 10.02 -8.89
C LEU A 55 3.02 11.36 -8.15
N ILE A 56 2.15 11.43 -7.14
CA ILE A 56 1.97 12.63 -6.30
C ILE A 56 3.28 12.97 -5.60
N PHE A 57 3.98 11.95 -5.08
CA PHE A 57 5.29 12.11 -4.49
C PHE A 57 6.25 12.81 -5.47
N TYR A 58 6.36 12.32 -6.70
CA TYR A 58 7.20 12.90 -7.73
C TYR A 58 6.87 14.37 -8.03
N LEU A 59 5.57 14.67 -8.19
CA LEU A 59 5.10 16.02 -8.54
C LEU A 59 5.38 17.04 -7.42
N ILE A 60 5.20 16.64 -6.16
CA ILE A 60 5.33 17.53 -5.01
C ILE A 60 6.78 17.63 -4.53
N PHE A 61 7.61 16.60 -4.74
CA PHE A 61 8.96 16.51 -4.16
C PHE A 61 9.87 17.70 -4.53
N SER A 62 9.78 18.19 -5.76
CA SER A 62 10.56 19.34 -6.24
C SER A 62 10.21 20.65 -5.53
N THR A 63 8.94 20.78 -5.12
CA THR A 63 8.38 21.97 -4.45
C THR A 63 8.52 21.87 -2.93
N ASN A 64 8.12 20.76 -2.33
CA ASN A 64 8.18 20.51 -0.89
C ASN A 64 8.39 19.03 -0.59
N SER A 65 9.64 18.64 -0.39
CA SER A 65 10.03 17.26 -0.10
C SER A 65 9.44 16.73 1.21
N ASN A 66 9.28 17.56 2.24
CA ASN A 66 8.72 17.11 3.53
C ASN A 66 7.23 16.79 3.40
N LEU A 67 6.48 17.62 2.68
CA LEU A 67 5.08 17.36 2.37
C LEU A 67 4.93 16.11 1.50
N ALA A 68 5.74 15.97 0.45
CA ALA A 68 5.74 14.79 -0.41
C ALA A 68 5.95 13.51 0.41
N PHE A 69 6.91 13.52 1.34
CA PHE A 69 7.15 12.38 2.23
C PHE A 69 6.00 12.10 3.18
N MET A 70 5.43 13.12 3.81
CA MET A 70 4.27 12.94 4.68
C MET A 70 3.10 12.33 3.91
N VAL A 71 2.81 12.85 2.72
CA VAL A 71 1.72 12.37 1.88
C VAL A 71 1.95 10.91 1.47
N HIS A 72 3.12 10.58 0.94
CA HIS A 72 3.42 9.22 0.47
C HIS A 72 3.47 8.19 1.59
N THR A 73 4.04 8.57 2.74
CA THR A 73 4.19 7.66 3.88
C THR A 73 2.86 7.38 4.56
N TRP A 74 1.99 8.39 4.71
CA TRP A 74 0.77 8.27 5.52
C TRP A 74 -0.49 8.07 4.70
N LEU A 75 -0.70 8.82 3.62
CA LEU A 75 -1.97 8.74 2.88
C LEU A 75 -2.10 7.42 2.12
N PHE A 76 -1.02 6.90 1.53
CA PHE A 76 -1.08 5.62 0.81
C PHE A 76 -1.60 4.44 1.68
N PRO A 77 -0.95 4.09 2.81
CA PRO A 77 -1.41 2.97 3.62
C PRO A 77 -2.78 3.25 4.25
N LEU A 78 -3.07 4.51 4.61
CA LEU A 78 -4.38 4.90 5.11
C LEU A 78 -5.49 4.62 4.10
N PHE A 79 -5.33 5.06 2.84
CA PHE A 79 -6.34 4.81 1.80
C PHE A 79 -6.49 3.32 1.48
N CYS A 80 -5.40 2.56 1.52
CA CYS A 80 -5.46 1.11 1.37
C CYS A 80 -6.27 0.45 2.51
N LEU A 81 -6.08 0.89 3.76
CA LEU A 81 -6.87 0.43 4.90
C LEU A 81 -8.34 0.87 4.79
N LEU A 82 -8.61 2.11 4.38
CA LEU A 82 -9.98 2.57 4.14
C LEU A 82 -10.67 1.73 3.05
N ASN A 83 -9.98 1.42 1.96
CA ASN A 83 -10.52 0.55 0.91
C ASN A 83 -10.79 -0.87 1.45
N LEU A 84 -9.91 -1.39 2.30
CA LEU A 84 -10.12 -2.68 2.96
C LEU A 84 -11.38 -2.66 3.84
N PHE A 85 -11.49 -1.73 4.79
CA PHE A 85 -12.55 -1.73 5.80
C PHE A 85 -13.88 -1.17 5.33
N LEU A 86 -13.89 -0.16 4.45
CA LEU A 86 -15.12 0.48 4.00
C LEU A 86 -15.74 -0.19 2.78
N ARG A 87 -14.94 -0.88 1.96
CA ARG A 87 -15.40 -1.43 0.69
C ARG A 87 -15.25 -2.94 0.60
N TRP A 88 -14.05 -3.46 0.88
CA TRP A 88 -13.79 -4.88 0.67
C TRP A 88 -14.43 -5.76 1.75
N LEU A 89 -14.15 -5.48 3.03
CA LEU A 89 -14.63 -6.25 4.17
C LEU A 89 -16.17 -6.34 4.19
N PRO A 90 -16.95 -5.24 4.02
CA PRO A 90 -18.40 -5.32 4.04
C PRO A 90 -18.96 -6.11 2.85
N ARG A 91 -18.34 -6.00 1.66
CA ARG A 91 -18.78 -6.77 0.48
C ARG A 91 -18.57 -8.27 0.66
N VAL A 92 -17.42 -8.67 1.20
CA VAL A 92 -17.13 -10.09 1.44
C VAL A 92 -18.04 -10.67 2.52
N ILE A 93 -18.35 -9.91 3.58
CA ILE A 93 -19.32 -10.33 4.60
C ILE A 93 -20.70 -10.60 3.99
N VAL A 94 -21.17 -9.75 3.08
CA VAL A 94 -22.47 -9.92 2.41
C VAL A 94 -22.51 -11.15 1.49
N ILE A 95 -21.40 -11.48 0.83
CA ILE A 95 -21.29 -12.65 -0.06
C ILE A 95 -21.34 -13.98 0.73
N GLY A 96 -20.99 -13.95 2.02
CA GLY A 96 -20.99 -15.13 2.89
C GLY A 96 -19.79 -16.03 2.58
N CYS A 97 -18.72 -15.90 3.37
CA CYS A 97 -17.54 -16.74 3.23
C CYS A 97 -17.65 -17.96 4.17
N ALA A 98 -17.46 -19.17 3.63
CA ALA A 98 -17.54 -20.41 4.40
C ALA A 98 -16.34 -20.61 5.36
N ASP A 99 -15.19 -19.97 5.09
CA ASP A 99 -13.99 -20.05 5.92
C ASP A 99 -13.56 -18.68 6.46
N ILE A 100 -14.11 -18.36 7.64
CA ILE A 100 -13.83 -17.11 8.37
C ILE A 100 -12.36 -17.04 8.81
N ASN A 101 -11.74 -18.18 9.12
CA ASN A 101 -10.35 -18.21 9.60
C ASN A 101 -9.37 -17.85 8.48
N ALA A 102 -9.57 -18.46 7.30
CA ALA A 102 -8.80 -18.10 6.11
C ALA A 102 -8.98 -16.62 5.75
N PHE A 103 -10.23 -16.13 5.77
CA PHE A 103 -10.54 -14.74 5.50
C PHE A 103 -9.87 -13.75 6.47
N SER A 104 -10.02 -13.98 7.79
CA SER A 104 -9.40 -13.12 8.81
C SER A 104 -7.87 -13.19 8.77
N GLY A 105 -7.30 -14.38 8.54
CA GLY A 105 -5.85 -14.56 8.38
C GLY A 105 -5.31 -13.80 7.16
N SER A 106 -5.99 -13.91 6.02
CA SER A 106 -5.66 -13.14 4.81
C SER A 106 -5.71 -11.63 5.07
N ALA A 107 -6.82 -11.13 5.63
CA ALA A 107 -6.95 -9.70 5.95
C ALA A 107 -5.83 -9.21 6.89
N LEU A 108 -5.47 -10.01 7.90
CA LEU A 108 -4.36 -9.69 8.82
C LEU A 108 -3.03 -9.60 8.07
N ILE A 109 -2.70 -10.55 7.20
CA ILE A 109 -1.45 -10.53 6.41
C ILE A 109 -1.40 -9.27 5.53
N TYR A 110 -2.52 -8.90 4.90
CA TYR A 110 -2.59 -7.67 4.10
C TYR A 110 -2.35 -6.41 4.92
N VAL A 111 -2.95 -6.31 6.12
CA VAL A 111 -2.72 -5.18 7.05
C VAL A 111 -1.27 -5.15 7.51
N LEU A 112 -0.67 -6.29 7.84
CA LEU A 112 0.74 -6.39 8.24
C LEU A 112 1.67 -5.92 7.12
N LEU A 113 1.36 -6.26 5.86
CA LEU A 113 2.11 -5.80 4.71
C LEU A 113 2.05 -4.27 4.59
N LEU A 114 0.85 -3.66 4.70
CA LEU A 114 0.71 -2.19 4.71
C LEU A 114 1.47 -1.53 5.87
N PHE A 115 1.48 -2.15 7.04
CA PHE A 115 2.24 -1.66 8.19
C PHE A 115 3.75 -1.73 7.97
N ALA A 116 4.24 -2.81 7.34
CA ALA A 116 5.64 -2.93 6.95
C ALA A 116 6.06 -1.82 5.97
N PHE A 117 5.21 -1.52 4.97
CA PHE A 117 5.44 -0.38 4.07
C PHE A 117 5.56 0.93 4.83
N PHE A 118 4.59 1.20 5.72
CA PHE A 118 4.57 2.41 6.54
C PHE A 118 5.87 2.57 7.36
N ILE A 119 6.33 1.50 8.01
CA ILE A 119 7.59 1.51 8.78
C ILE A 119 8.78 1.77 7.87
N VAL A 120 8.89 1.06 6.74
CA VAL A 120 10.02 1.22 5.82
C VAL A 120 10.08 2.64 5.28
N GLN A 121 8.98 3.20 4.80
CA GLN A 121 8.92 4.57 4.29
C GLN A 121 9.20 5.61 5.38
N SER A 122 8.69 5.41 6.60
CA SER A 122 8.97 6.28 7.75
C SER A 122 10.46 6.30 8.09
N ASN A 123 11.12 5.14 8.09
CA ASN A 123 12.56 5.04 8.32
C ASN A 123 13.39 5.67 7.20
N LEU A 124 12.95 5.53 5.94
CA LEU A 124 13.62 6.16 4.81
C LEU A 124 13.49 7.69 4.86
N ARG A 125 12.35 8.21 5.35
CA ARG A 125 12.14 9.65 5.57
C ARG A 125 13.09 10.21 6.64
N THR A 126 13.22 9.57 7.80
CA THR A 126 14.09 10.06 8.87
C THR A 126 15.56 10.09 8.47
N ARG A 127 16.01 9.18 7.60
CA ARG A 127 17.36 9.19 7.02
C ARG A 127 17.58 10.29 5.98
N HIS A 128 16.53 10.87 5.42
CA HIS A 128 16.60 11.92 4.40
C HIS A 128 16.49 13.34 4.98
N GLN A 129 16.07 13.49 6.24
CA GLN A 129 16.13 14.78 6.93
C GLN A 129 17.55 14.99 7.46
N PRO A 130 18.23 16.11 7.13
CA PRO A 130 19.45 16.46 7.83
C PRO A 130 19.08 16.69 9.30
N ILE A 131 19.92 16.16 10.20
CA ILE A 131 19.88 16.51 11.62
C ILE A 131 20.13 18.01 11.68
N GLU A 132 19.11 18.77 12.05
CA GLU A 132 19.24 20.20 12.38
C GLU A 132 20.04 20.37 13.69
#